data_AF-A0A3L9YBI8-F1
#
_entry.id   AF-A0A3L9YBI8-F1
#
_cell.length_a   1.000
_cell.length_b   1.000
_cell.length_c   1.000
_cell.angle_alpha   90.00
_cell.angle_beta   90.00
_cell.angle_gamma   90.00
#
_symmetry.space_group_name_H-M   'P 1'
#
loop_
_entity.id
_entity.type
_entity.pdbx_description
1 polymer ?
#
loop_
_entity_poly.entity_id
_entity_poly.type
_entity_poly.pdbx_seq_one_letter_code
_entity_poly.pdbx_strand_id
1 'polypeptide(L)'
;MDKQKLEPGLDGWVEKKRAEWSARGTPDPISMIVIEYWGHGDAAFGGSGDDRALGPDGLILTTQMRMRSDPVQFASLEEAHEACKGIKNRRPQSLLGIAPRWR
;
A
#
# COMPACT_ATOMS: atom_id res chain seq x y z
N MET A 1 16.58 11.22 14.77
CA MET A 1 16.56 10.94 13.32
C MET A 1 15.37 10.06 13.06
N ASP A 2 14.31 10.60 12.47
CA ASP A 2 13.21 9.78 11.97
C ASP A 2 13.78 8.83 10.93
N LYS A 3 13.76 7.53 11.22
CA LYS A 3 14.04 6.51 10.20
C LYS A 3 12.91 6.63 9.20
N GLN A 4 13.17 7.30 8.08
CA GLN A 4 12.24 7.37 6.96
C GLN A 4 11.80 5.93 6.64
N LYS A 5 10.51 5.65 6.80
CA LYS A 5 9.98 4.32 6.49
C LYS A 5 10.14 4.14 4.98
N LEU A 6 10.84 3.09 4.59
CA LEU A 6 10.96 2.72 3.19
C LEU A 6 9.58 2.25 2.68
N GLU A 7 9.08 2.90 1.64
CA GLU A 7 7.76 2.68 1.04
C GLU A 7 7.88 1.96 -0.31
N PRO A 8 6.82 1.25 -0.77
CA PRO A 8 6.80 0.74 -2.14
C PRO A 8 6.91 1.91 -3.14
N GLY A 9 7.62 1.69 -4.24
CA GLY A 9 8.04 2.73 -5.18
C GLY A 9 9.40 3.36 -4.87
N LEU A 10 10.00 3.10 -3.70
CA LEU A 10 11.39 3.48 -3.38
C LEU A 10 12.36 2.31 -3.55
N ASP A 11 13.52 2.58 -4.12
CA ASP A 11 14.56 1.57 -4.38
C ASP A 11 14.96 0.81 -3.09
N GLY A 12 15.18 -0.49 -3.21
CA GLY A 12 15.52 -1.37 -2.08
C GLY A 12 14.33 -1.82 -1.23
N TRP A 13 13.11 -1.37 -1.53
CA TRP A 13 11.92 -1.73 -0.75
C TRP A 13 11.56 -3.21 -0.88
N VAL A 14 11.63 -3.76 -2.10
CA VAL A 14 11.26 -5.16 -2.39
C VAL A 14 12.16 -6.11 -1.63
N GLU A 15 13.48 -5.92 -1.72
CA GLU A 15 14.49 -6.74 -1.07
C GLU A 15 14.33 -6.70 0.45
N LYS A 16 14.14 -5.50 1.00
CA LYS A 16 13.88 -5.32 2.42
C LYS A 16 12.60 -6.04 2.86
N LYS A 17 11.51 -5.91 2.09
CA LYS A 17 10.23 -6.53 2.44
C LYS A 17 10.30 -8.05 2.40
N ARG A 18 10.94 -8.62 1.38
CA ARG A 18 11.19 -10.07 1.27
C ARG A 18 12.05 -10.58 2.43
N ALA A 19 13.12 -9.86 2.79
CA ALA A 19 13.96 -10.20 3.93
C ALA A 19 13.17 -10.17 5.26
N GLU A 20 12.32 -9.15 5.47
CA GLU A 20 11.45 -9.06 6.65
C GLU A 20 10.48 -10.23 6.78
N TRP A 21 9.85 -10.65 5.67
CA TRP A 21 8.94 -11.79 5.67
C TRP A 21 9.68 -13.12 5.86
N SER A 22 10.79 -13.32 5.15
CA SER A 22 11.62 -14.53 5.29
C SER A 22 12.15 -14.69 6.71
N ALA A 23 12.62 -13.61 7.35
CA ALA A 23 13.09 -13.65 8.74
C ALA A 23 11.99 -14.04 9.75
N ARG A 24 10.72 -13.85 9.38
CA ARG A 24 9.54 -14.22 10.16
C ARG A 24 8.94 -15.57 9.75
N GLY A 25 9.57 -16.29 8.81
CA GLY A 25 9.03 -17.54 8.25
C GLY A 25 7.70 -17.35 7.53
N THR A 26 7.40 -16.13 7.06
CA THR A 26 6.15 -15.83 6.33
C THR A 26 6.37 -16.09 4.84
N PRO A 27 5.57 -16.95 4.19
CA PRO A 27 5.68 -17.18 2.75
C PRO A 27 5.28 -15.93 1.96
N ASP A 28 5.54 -15.94 0.65
CA ASP A 28 5.01 -14.89 -0.23
C ASP A 28 3.46 -14.95 -0.26
N PRO A 29 2.79 -13.79 -0.30
CA PRO A 29 1.34 -13.73 -0.42
C PRO A 29 0.87 -14.16 -1.82
N ILE A 30 -0.36 -14.68 -1.90
CA ILE A 30 -1.00 -15.06 -3.16
C ILE A 30 -1.53 -13.84 -3.94
N SER A 31 -1.76 -12.73 -3.25
CA SER A 31 -2.16 -11.44 -3.84
C SER A 31 -1.89 -10.31 -2.85
N MET A 32 -1.81 -9.08 -3.36
CA MET A 32 -1.74 -7.88 -2.53
C MET A 32 -2.39 -6.69 -3.21
N ILE A 33 -2.83 -5.72 -2.43
CA ILE A 33 -3.25 -4.41 -2.92
C ILE A 33 -2.32 -3.33 -2.37
N VAL A 34 -2.12 -2.26 -3.14
CA VAL A 34 -1.44 -1.06 -2.65
C VAL A 34 -2.44 -0.19 -1.88
N ILE A 35 -2.05 0.27 -0.70
CA ILE A 35 -2.87 1.13 0.16
C ILE A 35 -2.08 2.39 0.55
N GLU A 36 -2.75 3.52 0.41
CA GLU A 36 -2.35 4.79 0.99
C GLU A 36 -3.02 4.97 2.36
N TYR A 37 -2.20 5.08 3.40
CA TYR A 37 -2.61 5.37 4.77
C TYR A 37 -2.53 6.88 5.03
N TRP A 38 -3.61 7.45 5.57
CA TRP A 38 -3.67 8.88 5.87
C TRP A 38 -4.57 9.16 7.09
N GLY A 39 -4.27 10.23 7.82
CA GLY A 39 -4.96 10.56 9.06
C GLY A 39 -4.29 9.93 10.29
N HIS A 40 -4.96 10.00 11.43
CA HIS A 40 -4.43 9.49 12.70
C HIS A 40 -5.48 8.70 13.47
N GLY A 41 -5.14 7.47 13.85
CA GLY A 41 -6.00 6.62 14.67
C GLY A 41 -7.23 6.12 13.93
N ASP A 42 -7.87 5.12 14.52
CA ASP A 42 -9.11 4.53 14.00
C ASP A 42 -10.29 5.48 14.26
N ALA A 43 -11.07 5.75 13.22
CA ALA A 43 -12.25 6.62 13.28
C ALA A 43 -13.30 6.16 14.31
N ALA A 44 -13.43 4.85 14.54
CA ALA A 44 -14.33 4.30 15.56
C ALA A 44 -13.95 4.71 16.99
N PHE A 45 -12.69 5.12 17.20
CA PHE A 45 -12.15 5.57 18.49
C PHE A 45 -11.82 7.07 18.50
N GLY A 46 -12.43 7.85 17.60
CA GLY A 46 -12.24 9.31 17.52
C GLY A 46 -11.03 9.75 16.67
N GLY A 47 -10.42 8.82 15.92
CA GLY A 47 -9.39 9.13 14.95
C GLY A 47 -9.93 9.70 13.63
N SER A 48 -9.01 9.96 12.70
CA SER A 48 -9.26 10.48 11.35
C SER A 48 -8.72 9.57 10.24
N GLY A 49 -8.43 8.30 10.56
CA GLY A 49 -7.91 7.33 9.59
C GLY A 49 -8.80 7.20 8.35
N ASP A 50 -8.18 7.37 7.18
CA ASP A 50 -8.82 7.29 5.86
C ASP A 50 -7.86 6.61 4.89
N ASP A 51 -7.85 5.28 4.96
CA ASP A 51 -7.00 4.43 4.15
C ASP A 51 -7.65 4.16 2.80
N ARG A 52 -6.91 4.38 1.71
CA ARG A 52 -7.43 4.33 0.33
C ARG A 52 -6.57 3.42 -0.54
N ALA A 53 -7.20 2.54 -1.29
CA ALA A 53 -6.48 1.59 -2.14
C ALA A 53 -6.18 2.18 -3.52
N LEU A 54 -5.16 1.65 -4.18
CA LEU A 54 -4.87 1.92 -5.58
C LEU A 54 -5.94 1.28 -6.48
N GLY A 55 -6.45 2.04 -7.45
CA GLY A 55 -7.38 1.58 -8.47
C GLY A 55 -6.68 1.09 -9.74
N PRO A 56 -7.42 0.49 -10.67
CA PRO A 56 -6.88 -0.04 -11.93
C PRO A 56 -6.28 1.05 -12.84
N ASP A 57 -6.74 2.31 -12.71
CA ASP A 57 -6.25 3.44 -13.50
C ASP A 57 -4.93 4.05 -12.97
N GLY A 58 -4.27 3.40 -11.98
CA GLY A 58 -3.05 3.92 -11.36
C GLY A 58 -3.28 5.12 -10.44
N LEU A 59 -4.52 5.32 -9.99
CA LEU A 59 -4.91 6.39 -9.08
C LEU A 59 -5.39 5.83 -7.75
N ILE A 60 -5.05 6.50 -6.64
CA ILE A 60 -5.65 6.20 -5.34
C ILE A 60 -7.15 6.48 -5.43
N LEU A 61 -7.98 5.49 -5.09
CA LEU A 61 -9.42 5.57 -5.20
C LEU A 61 -9.97 6.55 -4.15
N THR A 62 -10.68 7.57 -4.61
CA THR A 62 -11.47 8.44 -3.73
C THR A 62 -12.68 7.68 -3.20
N THR A 63 -13.33 8.21 -2.16
CA THR A 63 -14.58 7.65 -1.62
C THR A 63 -15.64 7.43 -2.69
N GLN A 64 -15.76 8.33 -3.67
CA GLN A 64 -16.71 8.19 -4.77
C GLN A 64 -16.30 7.10 -5.77
N MET A 65 -15.00 6.97 -6.07
CA MET A 65 -14.49 5.97 -7.00
C MET A 65 -14.61 4.55 -6.44
N ARG A 66 -14.42 4.37 -5.12
CA ARG A 66 -14.57 3.07 -4.43
C ARG A 66 -15.95 2.43 -4.61
N MET A 67 -16.99 3.23 -4.86
CA MET A 67 -18.33 2.72 -5.12
C MET A 67 -18.49 2.11 -6.51
N ARG A 68 -17.51 2.28 -7.41
CA ARG A 68 -17.59 1.92 -8.84
C ARG A 68 -16.42 1.08 -9.32
N SER A 69 -15.35 0.97 -8.53
CA SER A 69 -14.12 0.32 -8.92
C SER A 69 -13.53 -0.43 -7.74
N ASP A 70 -13.13 -1.68 -8.00
CA ASP A 70 -12.38 -2.47 -7.05
C ASP A 70 -10.90 -2.07 -7.04
N PRO A 71 -10.18 -2.27 -5.92
CA PRO A 71 -8.74 -2.14 -5.87
C PRO A 71 -8.03 -3.05 -6.87
N VAL A 72 -6.93 -2.57 -7.45
CA VAL A 72 -6.05 -3.43 -8.26
C VAL A 72 -5.33 -4.43 -7.36
N GLN A 73 -5.34 -5.71 -7.78
CA GLN A 73 -4.60 -6.78 -7.12
C GLN A 73 -3.32 -7.09 -7.90
N PHE A 74 -2.23 -7.26 -7.17
CA PHE A 74 -0.92 -7.62 -7.70
C PHE A 74 -0.54 -9.02 -7.24
N ALA A 75 0.13 -9.76 -8.12
CA ALA A 75 0.61 -11.12 -7.82
C ALA A 75 2.02 -11.11 -7.22
N SER A 76 2.75 -9.98 -7.32
CA SER A 76 4.13 -9.85 -6.86
C SER A 76 4.41 -8.51 -6.19
N LEU A 77 5.45 -8.49 -5.35
CA LEU A 77 5.95 -7.25 -4.73
C LEU A 77 6.50 -6.27 -5.77
N GLU A 78 7.10 -6.82 -6.82
CA GLU A 78 7.72 -6.09 -7.92
C GLU A 78 6.68 -5.31 -8.73
N GLU A 79 5.57 -5.95 -9.11
CA GLU A 79 4.47 -5.27 -9.81
C GLU A 79 3.84 -4.16 -8.94
N ALA A 80 3.59 -4.45 -7.66
CA ALA A 80 3.06 -3.46 -6.72
C ALA A 80 4.03 -2.28 -6.55
N HIS A 81 5.34 -2.57 -6.46
CA HIS A 81 6.39 -1.56 -6.36
C HIS A 81 6.46 -0.65 -7.60
N GLU A 82 6.44 -1.22 -8.81
CA GLU A 82 6.44 -0.45 -10.04
C GLU A 82 5.17 0.41 -10.18
N ALA A 83 4.00 -0.13 -9.83
CA ALA A 83 2.75 0.63 -9.84
C ALA A 83 2.82 1.87 -8.93
N CYS A 84 3.48 1.76 -7.77
CA CYS A 84 3.64 2.87 -6.82
C CYS A 84 4.43 4.06 -7.40
N LYS A 85 5.37 3.82 -8.32
CA LYS A 85 6.17 4.89 -8.96
C LYS A 85 5.32 5.81 -9.84
N GLY A 86 4.21 5.29 -10.37
CA GLY A 86 3.33 6.00 -11.30
C GLY A 86 2.20 6.78 -10.65
N ILE A 87 1.99 6.67 -9.33
CA ILE A 87 0.83 7.27 -8.65
C ILE A 87 0.94 8.80 -8.62
N LYS A 88 -0.03 9.48 -9.24
CA LYS A 88 0.00 10.94 -9.41
C LYS A 88 -0.82 11.70 -8.36
N ASN A 89 -1.73 11.03 -7.65
CA ASN A 89 -2.72 11.68 -6.78
C ASN A 89 -2.55 11.32 -5.30
N ARG A 90 -1.31 11.11 -4.84
CA ARG A 90 -1.02 10.89 -3.42
C ARG A 90 -1.37 12.12 -2.58
N ARG A 91 -1.95 11.90 -1.40
CA ARG A 91 -2.17 12.94 -0.39
C ARG A 91 -0.84 13.31 0.28
N PRO A 92 -0.58 14.60 0.56
CA PRO A 92 0.57 15.01 1.36
C PRO A 92 0.58 14.30 2.72
N GLN A 93 1.77 13.93 3.19
CA GLN A 93 2.00 13.25 4.48
C GLN A 93 1.34 11.86 4.62
N SER A 94 0.79 11.31 3.55
CA SER A 94 0.35 9.91 3.50
C SER A 94 1.53 8.96 3.48
N LEU A 95 1.31 7.72 3.92
CA LEU A 95 2.24 6.61 3.76
C LEU A 95 1.70 5.63 2.73
N LEU A 96 2.56 5.10 1.85
CA LEU A 96 2.20 3.95 1.04
C LEU A 96 2.62 2.64 1.70
N GLY A 97 1.79 1.62 1.53
CA GLY A 97 2.11 0.25 1.88
C GLY A 97 1.36 -0.74 1.00
N ILE A 98 1.45 -2.00 1.40
CA ILE A 98 0.71 -3.10 0.78
C ILE A 98 -0.13 -3.81 1.83
N ALA A 99 -1.32 -4.26 1.43
CA ALA A 99 -2.12 -5.22 2.19
C ALA A 99 -2.04 -6.59 1.50
N PRO A 100 -1.16 -7.49 1.99
CA PRO A 100 -1.00 -8.84 1.46
C PRO A 100 -2.13 -9.79 1.90
N ARG A 101 -2.40 -10.79 1.06
CA ARG A 101 -3.32 -11.90 1.29
C ARG A 101 -2.61 -13.23 1.05
N TRP A 102 -2.72 -14.16 1.99
CA TRP A 102 -2.05 -15.49 1.94
C TRP A 102 -2.99 -16.69 1.82
N ARG A 103 -4.32 -16.48 1.92
CA ARG A 103 -5.34 -17.53 1.89
C ARG A 103 -6.32 -17.34 0.74
#